data_AF-A0A075I3R6-F1
#
_entry.id   AF-A0A075I3R6-F1
#
_cell.length_a   1.000
_cell.length_b   1.000
_cell.length_c   1.000
_cell.angle_alpha   90.00
_cell.angle_beta   90.00
_cell.angle_gamma   90.00
#
_symmetry.space_group_name_H-M   'P 1'
#
loop_
_entity.id
_entity.type
_entity.pdbx_description
1 polymer ?
#
loop_
_entity_poly.entity_id
_entity_poly.type
_entity_poly.pdbx_seq_one_letter_code
_entity_poly.pdbx_strand_id
1 'polypeptide(L)' 'MVDDIISTGGSVVRATQFLKRQKCKRVFVACTHGLFIGDAERKIKKAGVSQIISTNTIPRSTSKVDVSGVIAESIQ' A
#
# COMPACT_ATOMS: atom_id res chain seq x y z
N MET A 1 -0.05 1.33 8.35
CA MET A 1 -1.40 0.93 7.93
C MET A 1 -1.26 -0.30 7.06
N VAL A 2 -2.14 -1.28 7.27
CA VAL A 2 -2.19 -2.51 6.48
C VAL A 2 -3.61 -2.65 5.98
N ASP A 3 -3.76 -3.04 4.71
CA ASP A 3 -5.05 -3.29 4.06
C ASP A 3 -4.90 -4.52 3.14
N ASP A 4 -5.99 -5.18 2.76
CA ASP A 4 -5.93 -6.25 1.77
C ASP A 4 -5.72 -5.68 0.36
N ILE A 5 -6.50 -4.65 0.01
CA ILE A 5 -6.55 -4.05 -1.32
C ILE A 5 -6.48 -2.53 -1.23
N ILE A 6 -5.64 -1.91 -2.06
CA ILE A 6 -5.67 -0.45 -2.24
C ILE A 6 -5.97 -0.13 -3.69
N SER A 7 -7.22 0.31 -3.94
CA SER A 7 -7.70 0.72 -5.26
C SER A 7 -7.49 2.22 -5.53
N THR A 8 -8.46 3.09 -5.23
CA THR A 8 -8.36 4.55 -5.47
C THR A 8 -7.55 5.30 -4.41
N GLY A 9 -7.21 4.64 -3.29
CA GLY A 9 -6.37 5.20 -2.22
C GLY A 9 -7.05 6.20 -1.29
N GLY A 10 -8.35 6.49 -1.45
CA GLY A 10 -9.05 7.52 -0.68
C GLY A 10 -9.04 7.28 0.84
N SER A 11 -9.26 6.04 1.28
CA SER A 11 -9.23 5.67 2.70
C SER A 11 -7.83 5.88 3.31
N VAL A 12 -6.79 5.44 2.60
CA VAL A 12 -5.38 5.62 2.99
C VAL A 12 -5.02 7.09 3.11
N VAL A 13 -5.45 7.94 2.17
CA VAL A 13 -5.20 9.38 2.21
C VAL A 13 -5.83 10.01 3.46
N ARG A 14 -7.12 9.75 3.73
CA ARG A 14 -7.81 10.32 4.90
C ARG A 14 -7.17 9.87 6.22
N ALA A 15 -6.85 8.58 6.34
CA ALA A 15 -6.20 8.03 7.51
C ALA A 15 -4.78 8.61 7.71
N THR A 16 -4.00 8.76 6.63
CA THR A 16 -2.67 9.37 6.69
C THR A 16 -2.76 10.82 7.16
N GLN A 17 -3.70 11.61 6.63
CA GLN A 17 -3.92 12.99 7.05
C GLN A 17 -4.31 13.07 8.54
N PHE A 18 -5.16 12.16 9.01
CA PHE A 18 -5.50 12.06 10.43
C PHE A 18 -4.25 11.77 11.29
N LEU A 19 -3.47 10.75 10.94
CA LEU A 19 -2.23 10.40 11.65
C LEU A 19 -1.22 11.55 11.68
N LYS A 20 -1.09 12.29 10.57
CA LYS A 20 -0.21 13.46 10.50
C LYS A 20 -0.67 14.60 11.41
N ARG A 21 -1.99 14.85 11.52
CA ARG A 21 -2.54 15.79 12.51
C ARG A 21 -2.22 15.38 13.95
N GLN A 22 -2.16 14.08 14.22
CA GLN A 22 -1.71 13.52 15.50
C GLN A 22 -0.18 13.51 15.68
N LYS A 23 0.57 14.27 14.86
CA LYS A 23 2.03 14.38 14.90
C LYS A 23 2.77 13.06 14.70
N CYS A 24 2.16 12.10 13.99
CA CYS A 24 2.83 10.86 13.62
C CYS A 24 4.05 11.13 12.72
N LYS A 25 5.24 10.72 13.17
CA LYS A 25 6.51 10.98 12.47
C LYS A 25 6.52 10.38 11.06
N ARG A 26 6.23 9.08 10.94
CA ARG A 26 6.29 8.34 9.67
C ARG A 26 5.06 7.46 9.53
N VAL A 27 4.48 7.45 8.33
CA VAL A 27 3.34 6.60 7.99
C VAL A 27 3.78 5.68 6.87
N PHE A 28 3.65 4.38 7.09
CA PHE A 28 3.89 3.35 6.09
C PHE A 28 2.57 2.69 5.74
N VAL A 29 2.43 2.30 4.48
CA VAL A 29 1.25 1.60 3.99
C VAL A 29 1.69 0.31 3.33
N ALA A 30 1.11 -0.80 3.76
CA ALA A 30 1.29 -2.10 3.15
C ALA A 30 -0.06 -2.63 2.65
N CYS A 31 -0.10 -3.30 1.50
CA CYS A 31 -1.26 -4.08 1.09
C CYS A 31 -0.88 -5.34 0.32
N THR A 32 -1.80 -6.31 0.29
CA THR A 32 -1.61 -7.49 -0.57
C THR A 32 -1.76 -7.07 -2.03
N HIS A 33 -2.90 -6.49 -2.41
CA HIS A 33 -3.20 -6.14 -3.80
C HIS A 33 -3.11 -4.63 -4.04
N GLY A 34 -2.01 -4.20 -4.67
CA GLY A 34 -1.76 -2.81 -5.02
C GLY A 34 -2.34 -2.41 -6.38
N LEU A 35 -3.67 -2.21 -6.46
CA LEU A 35 -4.32 -1.80 -7.72
C LEU A 35 -3.89 -0.39 -8.16
N PHE A 36 -3.90 0.55 -7.21
CA PHE A 36 -3.53 1.96 -7.37
C PHE A 36 -4.13 2.62 -8.63
N ILE A 37 -5.46 2.61 -8.75
CA ILE A 37 -6.17 3.09 -9.94
C ILE A 37 -5.98 4.61 -10.12
N GLY A 38 -5.71 5.02 -11.38
CA GLY A 38 -5.51 6.41 -11.74
C GLY A 38 -4.26 6.98 -11.09
N ASP A 39 -4.42 7.99 -10.23
CA ASP A 39 -3.32 8.67 -9.55
C ASP A 39 -3.24 8.36 -8.05
N ALA A 40 -3.80 7.23 -7.62
CA ALA A 40 -3.83 6.81 -6.22
C ALA A 40 -2.45 6.83 -5.55
N GLU A 41 -1.42 6.24 -6.17
CA GLU A 41 -0.07 6.20 -5.59
C GLU A 41 0.49 7.61 -5.32
N ARG A 42 0.29 8.53 -6.27
CA ARG A 42 0.70 9.93 -6.14
C ARG A 42 -0.07 10.64 -5.03
N LYS A 43 -1.40 10.44 -4.94
CA LYS A 43 -2.25 11.01 -3.89
C LYS A 43 -1.82 10.52 -2.51
N ILE A 44 -1.55 9.22 -2.36
CA ILE A 44 -1.09 8.60 -1.11
C ILE A 44 0.26 9.18 -0.69
N LYS A 45 1.24 9.28 -1.61
CA LYS A 45 2.54 9.92 -1.33
C LYS A 45 2.38 11.37 -0.91
N LYS A 46 1.57 12.16 -1.64
CA LYS A 46 1.27 13.57 -1.31
C LYS A 46 0.60 13.73 0.06
N ALA A 47 -0.17 12.75 0.52
CA ALA A 47 -0.79 12.78 1.85
C ALA A 47 0.22 12.64 3.01
N GLY A 48 1.48 12.30 2.72
CA GLY A 48 2.55 12.19 3.71
C GLY A 48 2.92 10.75 4.08
N VAL A 49 2.54 9.76 3.25
CA VAL A 49 3.03 8.39 3.37
C VAL A 49 4.50 8.32 2.98
N SER A 50 5.32 7.78 3.88
CA SER A 50 6.76 7.62 3.68
C SER A 50 7.09 6.54 2.66
N GLN A 51 6.34 5.43 2.66
CA GLN A 51 6.54 4.34 1.71
C GLN A 51 5.25 3.52 1.55
N ILE A 52 5.03 3.09 0.31
CA ILE A 52 3.97 2.15 -0.07
C ILE A 52 4.64 0.82 -0.40
N ILE A 53 4.18 -0.24 0.25
CA ILE A 53 4.64 -1.61 0.06
C ILE A 53 3.44 -2.42 -0.43
N SER A 54 3.60 -3.14 -1.55
CA SER A 54 2.63 -4.14 -1.97
C SER A 54 3.33 -5.46 -2.30
N THR A 55 2.55 -6.51 -2.51
CA THR A 55 3.08 -7.75 -3.07
C THR A 55 3.14 -7.69 -4.60
N ASN A 56 3.69 -8.72 -5.22
CA ASN A 56 3.65 -8.94 -6.68
C ASN A 56 2.34 -9.60 -7.17
N THR A 57 1.30 -9.73 -6.33
CA THR A 57 -0.03 -10.20 -6.79
C THR A 57 -0.62 -9.31 -7.89
N ILE A 58 -0.26 -8.03 -7.89
CA ILE A 58 -0.43 -7.12 -9.03
C ILE A 58 0.92 -6.44 -9.26
N PRO A 59 1.64 -6.74 -10.34
CA PRO A 59 2.99 -6.22 -10.58
C PRO A 59 3.02 -4.70 -10.71
N ARG A 60 3.75 -4.03 -9.81
CA ARG A 60 3.95 -2.57 -9.77
C ARG A 60 5.35 -2.24 -9.25
N SER A 61 5.76 -0.97 -9.35
CA SER A 61 7.02 -0.48 -8.74
C SER A 61 7.03 -0.56 -7.21
N THR A 62 5.85 -0.63 -6.59
CA THR A 62 5.61 -0.80 -5.15
C THR A 62 5.59 -2.26 -4.70
N SER A 63 5.63 -3.23 -5.64
CA SER A 63 5.72 -4.67 -5.34
C SER A 63 7.08 -5.01 -4.76
N LYS A 64 7.22 -4.87 -3.43
CA LYS A 64 8.47 -5.13 -2.70
C LYS A 64 8.50 -6.51 -2.05
N VAL A 65 7.36 -7.19 -2.01
CA VAL A 65 7.21 -8.52 -1.40
C VAL A 65 6.79 -9.50 -2.49
N ASP A 66 7.55 -10.58 -2.65
CA ASP A 66 7.23 -11.67 -3.57
C ASP A 66 6.41 -12.73 -2.82
N VAL A 67 5.23 -13.10 -3.34
CA VAL A 67 4.38 -14.16 -2.78
C VAL A 67 4.51 -15.49 -3.51
N SER A 68 5.40 -15.61 -4.51
CA SER A 68 5.55 -16.84 -5.32
C SER A 68 5.90 -18.04 -4.45
N GLY A 69 6.74 -17.89 -3.43
CA GLY A 69 7.06 -18.97 -2.48
C GLY A 69 5.82 -19.46 -1.72
N VAL A 70 5.02 -18.53 -1.18
CA VAL A 70 3.77 -18.85 -0.45
C VAL A 70 2.77 -19.58 -1.35
N ILE A 71 2.63 -19.15 -2.60
CA ILE A 71 1.74 -19.81 -3.57
C ILE A 71 2.27 -21.20 -3.92
N ALA A 72 3.58 -21.34 -4.17
CA ALA A 72 4.21 -22.61 -4.51
C ALA A 72 4.04 -23.66 -3.40
N GLU A 73 4.19 -23.26 -2.14
CA GLU A 73 3.95 -24.12 -0.97
C GLU A 73 2.47 -24.56 -0.85
N SER A 74 1.53 -23.75 -1.33
CA SER A 74 0.09 -24.02 -1.21
C SER A 74 -0.45 -24.97 -2.29
N ILE A 75 0.34 -25.28 -3.31
CA ILE A 75 -0.02 -26.17 -4.43
C ILE A 75 0.79 -27.47 -4.44
N GLN A 76 1.64 -27.69 -3.43
CA GLN A 76 2.36 -28.93 -3.17
C GLN A 76 1.56 -29.81 -2.20
#